data_AF-A0A8J3P8T5-F1
#
_entry.id   AF-A0A8J3P8T5-F1
#
_cell.length_a   1.000
_cell.length_b   1.000
_cell.length_c   1.000
_cell.angle_alpha   90.00
_cell.angle_beta   90.00
_cell.angle_gamma   90.00
#
_symmetry.space_group_name_H-M   'P 1'
#
loop_
_entity.id
_entity.type
_entity.pdbx_description
1 polymer ?
#
loop_
_entity_poly.entity_id
_entity_poly.type
_entity_poly.pdbx_seq_one_letter_code
_entity_poly.pdbx_strand_id
1 'polypeptide(L)'
;MNPISVWPRPQHQLTSRKATVALVAFSADPLTPDAPLDARRFGMPAHPSVQGLDVRSHAREDDPDWFDSWHTGALAAIAARDLPDPAALRAARHCHMAQLEVDDPADLGHLQVAWAVAGWFVSQGSLAVLDAHAHRWHPAAAVAALAPDRPFALAAEAGVIVETGEGPGLAVHTRGLAKFARPDLIGMPEPGRRDLMAQALWRLARLSADGADIPVGQRMRFDEQHAFTTVAYQPDVNAPQVNLNNDGLLIVPA
;
A
#
# COMPACT_ATOMS: atom_id res chain seq x y z
N MET A 1 8.08 -30.67 -4.35
CA MET A 1 8.21 -29.40 -3.60
C MET A 1 6.92 -28.62 -3.82
N ASN A 2 6.35 -28.04 -2.77
CA ASN A 2 4.98 -27.51 -2.82
C ASN A 2 4.91 -26.16 -3.56
N PRO A 3 3.82 -25.89 -4.30
CA PRO A 3 3.59 -24.60 -4.92
C PRO A 3 3.42 -23.49 -3.86
N ILE A 4 3.72 -22.24 -4.22
CA ILE A 4 3.42 -21.09 -3.37
C ILE A 4 1.90 -20.90 -3.31
N SER A 5 1.32 -21.03 -2.12
CA SER A 5 -0.10 -20.79 -1.89
C SER A 5 -0.43 -19.32 -2.08
N VAL A 6 -1.53 -19.04 -2.75
CA VAL A 6 -2.05 -17.69 -2.91
C VAL A 6 -2.71 -17.23 -1.60
N TRP A 7 -2.54 -15.97 -1.25
CA TRP A 7 -3.18 -15.35 -0.09
C TRP A 7 -4.69 -15.14 -0.35
N PRO A 8 -5.59 -15.75 0.44
CA PRO A 8 -7.02 -15.69 0.19
C PRO A 8 -7.65 -14.39 0.67
N ARG A 9 -8.81 -14.02 0.10
CA ARG A 9 -9.73 -13.00 0.64
C ARG A 9 -11.03 -13.68 1.11
N PRO A 10 -11.08 -14.16 2.36
CA PRO A 10 -12.14 -15.06 2.82
C PRO A 10 -13.54 -14.42 2.86
N GLN A 11 -13.64 -13.10 2.79
CA GLN A 11 -14.90 -12.36 2.80
C GLN A 11 -15.16 -11.67 1.44
N HIS A 12 -14.51 -12.12 0.36
CA HIS A 12 -14.61 -11.47 -0.95
C HIS A 12 -16.05 -11.27 -1.41
N GLN A 13 -16.36 -10.01 -1.67
CA GLN A 13 -17.56 -9.54 -2.34
C GLN A 13 -17.11 -8.72 -3.54
N LEU A 14 -17.59 -9.09 -4.72
CA LEU A 14 -17.21 -8.42 -5.96
C LEU A 14 -17.75 -6.99 -5.97
N THR A 15 -16.86 -6.03 -6.28
CA THR A 15 -17.21 -4.63 -6.54
C THR A 15 -16.79 -4.23 -7.95
N SER A 16 -17.17 -3.02 -8.38
CA SER A 16 -16.69 -2.45 -9.65
C SER A 16 -15.32 -1.78 -9.54
N ARG A 17 -14.68 -1.82 -8.36
CA ARG A 17 -13.36 -1.22 -8.14
C ARG A 17 -12.27 -2.12 -8.67
N LYS A 18 -11.09 -1.54 -8.84
CA LYS A 18 -9.88 -2.25 -9.23
C LYS A 18 -8.89 -2.26 -8.08
N ALA A 19 -8.18 -3.37 -7.94
CA ALA A 19 -7.03 -3.45 -7.07
C ALA A 19 -5.80 -2.98 -7.83
N THR A 20 -5.08 -2.00 -7.29
CA THR A 20 -3.87 -1.43 -7.90
C THR A 20 -2.69 -1.61 -6.96
N VAL A 21 -1.53 -1.99 -7.49
CA VAL A 21 -0.27 -2.04 -6.74
C VAL A 21 0.82 -1.37 -7.56
N ALA A 22 1.68 -0.62 -6.87
CA ALA A 22 2.88 0.01 -7.44
C ALA A 22 4.00 -0.05 -6.41
N LEU A 23 5.02 -0.86 -6.70
CA LEU A 23 6.25 -0.95 -5.91
C LEU A 23 7.40 -0.34 -6.71
N VAL A 24 8.13 0.60 -6.11
CA VAL A 24 9.23 1.34 -6.77
C VAL A 24 10.54 1.04 -6.04
N ALA A 25 11.44 0.30 -6.69
CA ALA A 25 12.77 0.02 -6.17
C ALA A 25 13.79 1.03 -6.70
N PHE A 26 14.78 1.42 -5.88
CA PHE A 26 15.80 2.41 -6.25
C PHE A 26 17.18 1.80 -6.22
N SER A 27 18.00 2.00 -7.24
CA SER A 27 19.35 1.43 -7.35
C SER A 27 20.34 2.45 -7.92
N ALA A 28 21.62 2.23 -7.62
CA ALA A 28 22.72 3.04 -8.19
C ALA A 28 23.00 2.67 -9.66
N ASP A 29 22.85 1.39 -9.99
CA ASP A 29 23.12 0.81 -11.31
C ASP A 29 21.82 0.30 -11.95
N PRO A 30 21.75 0.22 -13.29
CA PRO A 30 20.60 -0.38 -13.96
C PRO A 30 20.49 -1.88 -13.65
N LEU A 31 19.29 -2.45 -13.81
CA LEU A 31 19.11 -3.90 -13.74
C LEU A 31 19.98 -4.59 -14.79
N THR A 32 20.49 -5.78 -14.44
CA THR A 32 21.18 -6.62 -15.43
C THR A 32 20.18 -7.07 -16.50
N PRO A 33 20.42 -6.80 -17.79
CA PRO A 33 19.55 -7.25 -18.86
C PRO A 33 19.37 -8.77 -18.82
N ASP A 34 18.14 -9.23 -19.07
CA ASP A 34 17.76 -10.66 -19.12
C ASP A 34 18.08 -11.45 -17.84
N ALA A 35 18.32 -10.78 -16.71
CA ALA A 35 18.55 -11.46 -15.44
C ALA A 35 17.31 -12.29 -15.07
N PRO A 36 17.47 -13.59 -14.79
CA PRO A 36 16.33 -14.47 -14.57
C PRO A 36 15.60 -14.13 -13.27
N LEU A 37 14.27 -14.13 -13.34
CA LEU A 37 13.40 -14.09 -12.18
C LEU A 37 13.10 -15.53 -11.74
N ASP A 38 13.75 -15.99 -10.67
CA ASP A 38 13.38 -17.25 -10.02
C ASP A 38 12.09 -17.05 -9.22
N ALA A 39 10.95 -17.31 -9.87
CA ALA A 39 9.62 -17.16 -9.29
C ALA A 39 9.50 -17.81 -7.90
N ARG A 40 10.11 -18.98 -7.72
CA ARG A 40 10.03 -19.70 -6.45
C ARG A 40 10.87 -19.05 -5.36
N ARG A 41 12.10 -18.64 -5.69
CA ARG A 41 12.98 -17.94 -4.75
C ARG A 41 12.32 -16.70 -4.16
N PHE A 42 11.51 -15.99 -4.94
CA PHE A 42 10.89 -14.74 -4.52
C PHE A 42 9.41 -14.88 -4.09
N GLY A 43 8.88 -16.10 -4.02
CA GLY A 43 7.51 -16.35 -3.55
C GLY A 43 6.43 -15.92 -4.54
N MET A 44 6.72 -15.93 -5.84
CA MET A 44 5.74 -15.66 -6.89
C MET A 44 4.83 -16.89 -7.10
N PRO A 45 3.51 -16.77 -6.88
CA PRO A 45 2.58 -17.84 -7.21
C PRO A 45 2.38 -17.96 -8.73
N ALA A 46 1.95 -19.14 -9.18
CA ALA A 46 1.44 -19.31 -10.53
C ALA A 46 0.03 -18.67 -10.62
N HIS A 47 -0.01 -17.38 -10.90
CA HIS A 47 -1.23 -16.56 -10.86
C HIS A 47 -1.48 -15.81 -12.17
N PRO A 48 -2.73 -15.65 -12.65
CA PRO A 48 -3.02 -14.96 -13.91
C PRO A 48 -2.48 -13.53 -13.99
N SER A 49 -2.39 -12.82 -12.85
CA SER A 49 -1.87 -11.45 -12.80
C SER A 49 -0.44 -11.31 -13.32
N VAL A 50 0.35 -12.37 -13.40
CA VAL A 50 1.68 -12.31 -14.03
C VAL A 50 1.59 -11.77 -15.47
N GLN A 51 0.50 -12.03 -16.19
CA GLN A 51 0.30 -11.55 -17.56
C GLN A 51 0.03 -10.05 -17.65
N GLY A 52 -0.49 -9.43 -16.58
CA GLY A 52 -0.80 -8.00 -16.53
C GLY A 52 0.32 -7.17 -15.88
N LEU A 53 1.42 -7.80 -15.50
CA LEU A 53 2.51 -7.15 -14.78
C LEU A 53 3.26 -6.18 -15.70
N ASP A 54 3.25 -4.90 -15.33
CA ASP A 54 4.01 -3.86 -15.98
C ASP A 54 5.29 -3.61 -15.19
N VAL A 55 6.43 -3.90 -15.81
CA VAL A 55 7.76 -3.68 -15.24
C VAL A 55 8.49 -2.61 -16.04
N ARG A 56 8.84 -1.51 -15.38
CA ARG A 56 9.52 -0.37 -16.02
C ARG A 56 10.78 0.00 -15.29
N SER A 57 11.74 0.54 -16.03
CA SER A 57 12.95 1.13 -15.47
C SER A 57 13.10 2.55 -16.00
N HIS A 58 13.43 3.48 -15.11
CA HIS A 58 13.67 4.87 -15.46
C HIS A 58 15.04 5.29 -14.92
N ALA A 59 15.88 5.87 -15.77
CA ALA A 59 17.10 6.52 -15.32
C ALA A 59 16.78 7.95 -14.89
N ARG A 60 17.47 8.42 -13.85
CA ARG A 60 17.32 9.80 -13.36
C ARG A 60 17.68 10.83 -14.42
N GLU A 61 18.60 10.51 -15.34
CA GLU A 61 19.01 11.42 -16.40
C GLU A 61 17.94 11.66 -17.48
N ASP A 62 16.96 10.76 -17.61
CA ASP A 62 15.86 10.90 -18.57
C ASP A 62 14.84 11.96 -18.13
N ASP A 63 14.53 11.98 -16.83
CA ASP A 63 13.62 12.95 -16.19
C ASP A 63 13.98 13.14 -14.70
N PRO A 64 14.91 14.06 -14.39
CA PRO A 64 15.38 14.27 -13.02
C PRO A 64 14.28 14.76 -12.08
N ASP A 65 13.36 15.61 -12.55
CA ASP A 65 12.32 16.20 -11.71
C ASP A 65 11.28 15.15 -11.32
N TRP A 66 10.86 14.30 -12.27
CA TRP A 66 9.99 13.17 -11.98
C TRP A 66 10.67 12.17 -11.04
N PHE A 67 11.93 11.81 -11.30
CA PHE A 67 12.68 10.90 -10.44
C PHE A 67 12.79 11.46 -9.01
N ASP A 68 13.13 12.74 -8.90
CA ASP A 68 13.36 13.40 -7.62
C ASP A 68 12.07 13.65 -6.82
N SER A 69 10.92 13.67 -7.49
CA SER A 69 9.62 13.74 -6.81
C SER A 69 9.38 12.57 -5.84
N TRP A 70 10.00 11.40 -6.09
CA TRP A 70 9.85 10.22 -5.24
C TRP A 70 10.63 10.30 -3.92
N HIS A 71 11.63 11.17 -3.82
CA HIS A 71 12.50 11.29 -2.63
C HIS A 71 12.50 12.68 -2.01
N THR A 72 11.55 13.54 -2.39
CA THR A 72 11.37 14.89 -1.85
C THR A 72 10.07 15.00 -1.04
N GLY A 73 9.89 16.14 -0.36
CA GLY A 73 8.67 16.45 0.40
C GLY A 73 8.27 15.39 1.42
N ALA A 74 7.00 14.99 1.40
CA ALA A 74 6.43 14.03 2.35
C ALA A 74 7.08 12.64 2.24
N LEU A 75 7.45 12.19 1.04
CA LEU A 75 8.08 10.88 0.85
C LEU A 75 9.51 10.84 1.43
N ALA A 76 10.23 11.97 1.40
CA ALA A 76 11.53 12.11 2.07
C ALA A 76 11.40 12.00 3.60
N ALA A 77 10.39 12.64 4.18
CA ALA A 77 10.12 12.57 5.61
C ALA A 77 9.75 11.13 6.04
N ILE A 78 8.99 10.42 5.22
CA ILE A 78 8.67 8.99 5.43
C ILE A 78 9.92 8.14 5.30
N ALA A 79 10.78 8.38 4.31
CA ALA A 79 12.05 7.67 4.15
C ALA A 79 12.95 7.83 5.39
N ALA A 80 13.02 9.03 5.96
CA ALA A 80 13.82 9.30 7.16
C ALA A 80 13.35 8.54 8.41
N ARG A 81 12.06 8.15 8.45
CA ARG A 81 11.48 7.33 9.52
C ARG A 81 11.67 5.83 9.25
N ASP A 82 11.48 5.41 8.01
CA ASP A 82 11.35 3.99 7.65
C ASP A 82 12.69 3.34 7.25
N LEU A 83 13.66 4.12 6.76
CA LEU A 83 14.95 3.62 6.31
C LEU A 83 16.05 3.85 7.36
N PRO A 84 16.98 2.89 7.54
CA PRO A 84 18.11 3.06 8.45
C PRO A 84 19.11 4.13 7.96
N ASP A 85 19.27 4.27 6.64
CA ASP A 85 20.07 5.30 6.00
C ASP A 85 19.30 5.91 4.81
N PRO A 86 18.46 6.93 5.03
CA PRO A 86 17.76 7.61 3.96
C PRO A 86 18.69 8.35 3.00
N ALA A 87 19.93 8.68 3.41
CA ALA A 87 20.87 9.37 2.55
C ALA A 87 21.41 8.46 1.44
N ALA A 88 21.39 7.13 1.63
CA ALA A 88 21.74 6.15 0.61
C ALA A 88 20.88 6.29 -0.67
N LEU A 89 19.63 6.77 -0.56
CA LEU A 89 18.78 7.02 -1.73
C LEU A 89 19.37 8.07 -2.68
N ARG A 90 20.25 8.96 -2.21
CA ARG A 90 20.92 9.96 -3.07
C ARG A 90 21.90 9.32 -4.05
N ALA A 91 22.37 8.11 -3.76
CA ALA A 91 23.20 7.34 -4.68
C ALA A 91 22.38 6.69 -5.80
N ALA A 92 21.05 6.62 -5.66
CA ALA A 92 20.20 6.03 -6.69
C ALA A 92 20.22 6.89 -7.95
N ARG A 93 20.39 6.21 -9.09
CA ARG A 93 20.34 6.79 -10.43
C ARG A 93 19.27 6.12 -11.29
N HIS A 94 18.71 5.02 -10.81
CA HIS A 94 17.67 4.28 -11.48
C HIS A 94 16.54 3.96 -10.50
N CYS A 95 15.32 3.92 -11.02
CA CYS A 95 14.19 3.35 -10.31
C CYS A 95 13.51 2.31 -11.19
N HIS A 96 13.04 1.25 -10.54
CA HIS A 96 12.45 0.09 -11.17
C HIS A 96 11.07 -0.13 -10.57
N MET A 97 10.06 -0.13 -11.41
CA MET A 97 8.68 -0.16 -10.98
C MET A 97 8.03 -1.48 -11.37
N ALA A 98 7.32 -2.09 -10.42
CA ALA A 98 6.39 -3.18 -10.67
C ALA A 98 4.97 -2.67 -10.40
N GLN A 99 4.15 -2.61 -11.45
CA GLN A 99 2.76 -2.17 -11.38
C GLN A 99 1.80 -3.25 -11.85
N LEU A 100 0.66 -3.34 -11.18
CA LEU A 100 -0.47 -4.18 -11.59
C LEU A 100 -1.77 -3.44 -11.30
N GLU A 101 -2.73 -3.62 -12.20
CA GLU A 101 -4.13 -3.29 -12.00
C GLU A 101 -4.96 -4.52 -12.35
N VAL A 102 -5.83 -4.94 -11.44
CA VAL A 102 -6.70 -6.11 -11.61
C VAL A 102 -8.11 -5.81 -11.10
N ASP A 103 -9.13 -6.32 -11.79
CA ASP A 103 -10.53 -6.14 -11.36
C ASP A 103 -10.79 -6.97 -10.09
N ASP A 104 -11.27 -6.31 -9.03
CA ASP A 104 -11.48 -6.79 -7.65
C ASP A 104 -11.31 -8.32 -7.42
N PRO A 105 -10.06 -8.81 -7.29
CA PRO A 105 -9.77 -10.25 -7.32
C PRO A 105 -10.21 -10.93 -6.02
N ALA A 106 -10.58 -12.21 -6.09
CA ALA A 106 -11.01 -13.01 -4.94
C ALA A 106 -9.85 -13.46 -4.03
N ASP A 107 -8.61 -13.14 -4.40
CA ASP A 107 -7.38 -13.44 -3.68
C ASP A 107 -6.39 -12.28 -3.84
N LEU A 108 -5.18 -12.41 -3.27
CA LEU A 108 -4.13 -11.38 -3.31
C LEU A 108 -2.91 -11.83 -4.12
N GLY A 109 -3.09 -12.69 -5.12
CA GLY A 109 -2.00 -13.17 -5.97
C GLY A 109 -1.26 -12.04 -6.69
N HIS A 110 -1.95 -10.96 -7.08
CA HIS A 110 -1.35 -9.77 -7.68
C HIS A 110 -0.34 -9.09 -6.74
N LEU A 111 -0.63 -9.04 -5.44
CA LEU A 111 0.31 -8.48 -4.45
C LEU A 111 1.54 -9.35 -4.28
N GLN A 112 1.37 -10.68 -4.25
CA GLN A 112 2.50 -11.61 -4.18
C GLN A 112 3.40 -11.50 -5.43
N VAL A 113 2.80 -11.37 -6.62
CA VAL A 113 3.54 -11.15 -7.87
C VAL A 113 4.36 -9.86 -7.80
N ALA A 114 3.75 -8.74 -7.40
CA ALA A 114 4.47 -7.47 -7.27
C ALA A 114 5.63 -7.55 -6.27
N TRP A 115 5.40 -8.14 -5.09
CA TRP A 115 6.44 -8.30 -4.07
C TRP A 115 7.57 -9.25 -4.50
N ALA A 116 7.26 -10.28 -5.28
CA ALA A 116 8.29 -11.16 -5.81
C ALA A 116 9.22 -10.42 -6.79
N VAL A 117 8.67 -9.53 -7.62
CA VAL A 117 9.45 -8.66 -8.51
C VAL A 117 10.27 -7.65 -7.71
N ALA A 118 9.71 -7.07 -6.65
CA ALA A 118 10.45 -6.20 -5.75
C ALA A 118 11.63 -6.93 -5.06
N GLY A 119 11.42 -8.17 -4.63
CA GLY A 119 12.49 -9.03 -4.11
C GLY A 119 13.57 -9.31 -5.15
N TRP A 120 13.19 -9.47 -6.41
CA TRP A 120 14.13 -9.59 -7.52
C TRP A 120 14.91 -8.30 -7.77
N PHE A 121 14.27 -7.13 -7.83
CA PHE A 121 14.97 -5.84 -7.94
C PHE A 121 16.02 -5.66 -6.83
N VAL A 122 15.67 -6.03 -5.59
CA VAL A 122 16.61 -6.02 -4.46
C VAL A 122 17.77 -6.99 -4.67
N SER A 123 17.51 -8.19 -5.20
CA SER A 123 18.57 -9.13 -5.56
C SER A 123 19.51 -8.62 -6.66
N GLN A 124 19.06 -7.62 -7.43
CA GLN A 124 19.83 -6.93 -8.47
C GLN A 124 20.49 -5.63 -7.99
N GLY A 125 20.51 -5.38 -6.67
CA GLY A 125 21.23 -4.23 -6.09
C GLY A 125 20.38 -3.00 -5.77
N SER A 126 19.05 -3.13 -5.77
CA SER A 126 18.20 -2.04 -5.25
C SER A 126 18.43 -1.81 -3.76
N LEU A 127 18.51 -0.55 -3.36
CA LEU A 127 18.82 -0.04 -2.01
C LEU A 127 17.60 -0.02 -1.10
N ALA A 128 16.43 0.27 -1.66
CA ALA A 128 15.14 0.32 -0.97
C ALA A 128 13.99 0.13 -1.95
N VAL A 129 12.80 -0.17 -1.41
CA VAL A 129 11.55 -0.27 -2.16
C VAL A 129 10.51 0.64 -1.51
N LEU A 130 9.87 1.49 -2.29
CA LEU A 130 8.70 2.28 -1.89
C LEU A 130 7.43 1.54 -2.29
N ASP A 131 6.55 1.30 -1.33
CA ASP A 131 5.14 1.00 -1.59
C ASP A 131 4.39 2.33 -1.78
N ALA A 132 4.03 2.63 -3.03
CA ALA A 132 3.44 3.91 -3.40
C ALA A 132 2.00 4.07 -2.90
N HIS A 133 1.25 3.00 -2.65
CA HIS A 133 -0.12 3.10 -2.12
C HIS A 133 -0.13 3.20 -0.60
N ALA A 134 0.75 2.48 0.08
CA ALA A 134 0.87 2.56 1.54
C ALA A 134 1.70 3.78 2.01
N HIS A 135 2.44 4.43 1.09
CA HIS A 135 3.47 5.42 1.40
C HIS A 135 4.45 4.91 2.48
N ARG A 136 5.06 3.76 2.20
CA ARG A 136 6.01 3.11 3.11
C ARG A 136 7.30 2.76 2.38
N TRP A 137 8.42 3.07 3.01
CA TRP A 137 9.71 2.60 2.53
C TRP A 137 10.09 1.28 3.20
N HIS A 138 10.66 0.38 2.42
CA HIS A 138 11.18 -0.90 2.86
C HIS A 138 12.68 -0.93 2.57
N PRO A 139 13.53 -1.09 3.59
CA PRO A 139 14.95 -1.33 3.38
C PRO A 139 15.17 -2.58 2.53
N ALA A 140 16.14 -2.57 1.61
CA ALA A 140 16.47 -3.74 0.80
C ALA A 140 16.69 -5.01 1.64
N ALA A 141 17.39 -4.90 2.76
CA ALA A 141 17.61 -6.03 3.67
C ALA A 141 16.31 -6.63 4.21
N ALA A 142 15.30 -5.80 4.50
CA ALA A 142 14.00 -6.26 4.98
C ALA A 142 13.22 -6.99 3.87
N VAL A 143 13.25 -6.47 2.64
CA VAL A 143 12.63 -7.12 1.47
C VAL A 143 13.32 -8.45 1.15
N ALA A 144 14.66 -8.48 1.17
CA ALA A 144 15.44 -9.69 0.94
C ALA A 144 15.20 -10.79 1.98
N ALA A 145 14.83 -10.41 3.21
CA ALA A 145 14.54 -11.32 4.31
C ALA A 145 13.10 -11.88 4.28
N LEU A 146 12.24 -11.43 3.34
CA LEU A 146 10.88 -11.94 3.25
C LEU A 146 10.89 -13.43 2.87
N ALA A 147 10.24 -14.26 3.70
CA ALA A 147 10.04 -15.66 3.36
C ALA A 147 9.13 -15.80 2.12
N PRO A 148 9.48 -16.67 1.15
CA PRO A 148 8.68 -16.90 -0.06
C PRO A 148 7.25 -17.37 0.20
N ASP A 149 7.04 -18.11 1.29
CA ASP A 149 5.79 -18.72 1.72
C ASP A 149 5.14 -18.01 2.92
N ARG A 150 5.57 -16.77 3.21
CA ARG A 150 5.04 -15.98 4.34
C ARG A 150 3.51 -15.84 4.24
N PRO A 151 2.79 -15.85 5.37
CA PRO A 151 1.37 -15.54 5.39
C PRO A 151 1.13 -14.05 5.06
N PHE A 152 -0.07 -13.74 4.57
CA PHE A 152 -0.51 -12.36 4.40
C PHE A 152 -0.55 -11.64 5.75
N ALA A 153 -0.02 -10.42 5.79
CA ALA A 153 -0.07 -9.54 6.95
C ALA A 153 -0.45 -8.13 6.52
N LEU A 154 -1.67 -7.68 6.86
CA LEU A 154 -2.15 -6.34 6.51
C LEU A 154 -1.22 -5.22 6.96
N ALA A 155 -0.56 -5.36 8.12
CA ALA A 155 0.39 -4.37 8.64
C ALA A 155 1.62 -4.13 7.74
N ALA A 156 1.93 -5.06 6.84
CA ALA A 156 2.96 -4.89 5.82
C ALA A 156 2.44 -4.13 4.59
N GLU A 157 1.13 -4.13 4.37
CA GLU A 157 0.50 -3.65 3.12
C GLU A 157 -0.29 -2.36 3.28
N ALA A 158 -0.77 -2.04 4.48
CA ALA A 158 -1.55 -0.85 4.74
C ALA A 158 -1.12 -0.20 6.06
N GLY A 159 -1.49 1.07 6.23
CA GLY A 159 -1.22 1.83 7.44
C GLY A 159 -2.41 2.67 7.86
N VAL A 160 -2.39 3.10 9.12
CA VAL A 160 -3.25 4.18 9.63
C VAL A 160 -2.36 5.39 9.85
N ILE A 161 -2.76 6.51 9.27
CA ILE A 161 -2.13 7.81 9.38
C ILE A 161 -2.96 8.67 10.32
N VAL A 162 -2.29 9.28 11.28
CA VAL A 162 -2.88 10.31 12.14
C VAL A 162 -2.28 11.63 11.66
N GLU A 163 -3.11 12.49 11.06
CA GLU A 163 -2.66 13.81 10.64
C GLU A 163 -2.16 14.61 11.84
N THR A 164 -1.06 15.32 11.66
CA THR A 164 -0.42 16.16 12.69
C THR A 164 -0.45 17.61 12.26
N GLY A 165 -0.63 18.54 13.20
CA GLY A 165 -0.73 19.97 12.89
C GLY A 165 -1.61 20.74 13.88
N GLU A 166 -1.77 22.03 13.62
CA GLU A 166 -2.67 22.91 14.38
C GLU A 166 -4.00 23.07 13.65
N GLY A 167 -5.11 22.78 14.34
CA GLY A 167 -6.46 22.90 13.82
C GLY A 167 -7.44 21.95 14.52
N PRO A 168 -8.74 22.31 14.60
CA PRO A 168 -9.76 21.37 15.05
C PRO A 168 -9.88 20.19 14.06
N GLY A 169 -10.06 18.97 14.58
CA GLY A 169 -10.41 17.81 13.75
C GLY A 169 -9.28 17.28 12.87
N LEU A 170 -8.11 16.95 13.42
CA LEU A 170 -7.10 16.21 12.67
C LEU A 170 -7.65 14.83 12.26
N ALA A 171 -7.68 14.57 10.97
CA ALA A 171 -8.17 13.33 10.41
C ALA A 171 -7.27 12.15 10.82
N VAL A 172 -7.91 11.00 11.03
CA VAL A 172 -7.23 9.71 11.06
C VAL A 172 -7.70 8.96 9.83
N HIS A 173 -6.79 8.42 9.02
CA HIS A 173 -7.18 7.74 7.80
C HIS A 173 -6.30 6.55 7.47
N THR A 174 -6.79 5.61 6.67
CA THR A 174 -5.96 4.52 6.15
C THR A 174 -5.17 4.97 4.92
N ARG A 175 -4.14 4.19 4.59
CA ARG A 175 -3.50 4.18 3.28
C ARG A 175 -3.20 2.77 2.85
N GLY A 176 -3.30 2.52 1.55
CA GLY A 176 -2.98 1.23 0.93
C GLY A 176 -4.20 0.38 0.59
N LEU A 177 -5.43 0.82 0.90
CA LEU A 177 -6.62 0.00 0.64
C LEU A 177 -6.94 -0.17 -0.86
N ALA A 178 -6.41 0.71 -1.71
CA ALA A 178 -6.43 0.56 -3.17
C ALA A 178 -5.91 -0.80 -3.64
N LYS A 179 -4.93 -1.38 -2.93
CA LYS A 179 -4.35 -2.70 -3.22
C LYS A 179 -5.34 -3.86 -3.09
N PHE A 180 -6.49 -3.62 -2.47
CA PHE A 180 -7.55 -4.59 -2.22
C PHE A 180 -8.86 -4.22 -2.95
N ALA A 181 -8.82 -3.25 -3.89
CA ALA A 181 -10.02 -2.70 -4.52
C ALA A 181 -11.02 -2.14 -3.50
N ARG A 182 -10.53 -1.51 -2.44
CA ARG A 182 -11.37 -0.92 -1.38
C ARG A 182 -11.00 0.55 -1.16
N PRO A 183 -11.97 1.41 -0.80
CA PRO A 183 -11.67 2.80 -0.48
C PRO A 183 -10.79 2.88 0.76
N ASP A 184 -9.95 3.92 0.84
CA ASP A 184 -9.33 4.27 2.11
C ASP A 184 -10.40 4.81 3.07
N LEU A 185 -10.23 4.58 4.36
CA LEU A 185 -11.19 4.94 5.39
C LEU A 185 -10.72 6.20 6.10
N ILE A 186 -11.60 7.16 6.32
CA ILE A 186 -11.31 8.43 7.01
C ILE A 186 -12.21 8.52 8.24
N GLY A 187 -11.66 9.00 9.35
CA GLY A 187 -12.39 9.30 10.56
C GLY A 187 -11.99 10.65 11.14
N MET A 188 -12.98 11.36 11.69
CA MET A 188 -12.80 12.66 12.34
C MET A 188 -12.99 12.48 13.85
N PRO A 189 -11.95 12.08 14.60
CA PRO A 189 -12.10 11.82 16.02
C PRO A 189 -12.32 13.10 16.82
N GLU A 190 -13.13 13.00 17.88
CA GLU A 190 -13.15 14.00 18.94
C GLU A 190 -11.76 14.13 19.60
N PRO A 191 -11.46 15.28 20.22
CA PRO A 191 -10.23 15.44 21.01
C PRO A 191 -10.06 14.30 22.02
N GLY A 192 -8.87 13.69 22.06
CA GLY A 192 -8.55 12.55 22.94
C GLY A 192 -9.06 11.19 22.45
N ARG A 193 -9.75 11.10 21.31
CA ARG A 193 -10.29 9.82 20.77
C ARG A 193 -9.53 9.30 19.54
N ARG A 194 -8.35 9.85 19.24
CA ARG A 194 -7.55 9.47 18.05
C ARG A 194 -7.18 7.99 18.02
N ASP A 195 -6.70 7.44 19.13
CA ASP A 195 -6.28 6.04 19.19
C ASP A 195 -7.46 5.08 19.03
N LEU A 196 -8.63 5.45 19.58
CA LEU A 196 -9.86 4.68 19.40
C LEU A 196 -10.28 4.66 17.93
N MET A 197 -10.26 5.83 17.28
CA MET A 197 -10.56 5.93 15.84
C MET A 197 -9.55 5.13 15.01
N ALA A 198 -8.26 5.23 15.30
CA ALA A 198 -7.23 4.45 14.60
C ALA A 198 -7.46 2.94 14.72
N GLN A 199 -7.83 2.45 15.91
CA GLN A 199 -8.19 1.06 16.12
C GLN A 199 -9.45 0.65 15.35
N ALA A 200 -10.47 1.52 15.32
CA ALA A 200 -11.69 1.28 14.54
C ALA A 200 -11.40 1.18 13.04
N LEU A 201 -10.66 2.14 12.49
CA LEU A 201 -10.26 2.13 11.08
C LEU A 201 -9.39 0.91 10.77
N TRP A 202 -8.49 0.49 11.66
CA TRP A 202 -7.68 -0.71 11.44
C TRP A 202 -8.51 -1.99 11.36
N ARG A 203 -9.52 -2.15 12.22
CA ARG A 203 -10.43 -3.30 12.16
C ARG A 203 -11.25 -3.31 10.86
N LEU A 204 -11.71 -2.15 10.40
CA LEU A 204 -12.43 -2.03 9.14
C LEU A 204 -11.51 -2.26 7.93
N ALA A 205 -10.29 -1.73 7.96
CA ALA A 205 -9.26 -2.01 6.95
C ALA A 205 -9.01 -3.51 6.83
N ARG A 206 -9.01 -4.25 7.95
CA ARG A 206 -8.90 -5.71 7.95
C ARG A 206 -10.08 -6.39 7.26
N LEU A 207 -11.31 -6.01 7.59
CA LEU A 207 -12.51 -6.52 6.92
C LEU A 207 -12.46 -6.25 5.40
N SER A 208 -12.10 -5.03 5.01
CA SER A 208 -11.95 -4.61 3.61
C SER A 208 -10.88 -5.43 2.87
N ALA A 209 -9.70 -5.61 3.48
CA ALA A 209 -8.61 -6.40 2.90
C ALA A 209 -8.99 -7.87 2.74
N ASP A 210 -9.67 -8.44 3.74
CA ASP A 210 -10.23 -9.80 3.69
C ASP A 210 -11.36 -9.94 2.65
N GLY A 211 -11.86 -8.84 2.08
CA GLY A 211 -12.75 -8.85 0.92
C GLY A 211 -14.15 -8.28 1.13
N ALA A 212 -14.51 -7.87 2.36
CA ALA A 212 -15.83 -7.32 2.61
C ALA A 212 -16.03 -5.98 1.87
N ASP A 213 -17.21 -5.76 1.29
CA ASP A 213 -17.63 -4.44 0.82
C ASP A 213 -18.29 -3.67 1.97
N ILE A 214 -17.97 -2.38 2.06
CA ILE A 214 -18.53 -1.46 3.06
C ILE A 214 -19.26 -0.34 2.28
N PRO A 215 -20.53 -0.53 1.90
CA PRO A 215 -21.26 0.45 1.12
C PRO A 215 -21.50 1.75 1.90
N VAL A 216 -21.73 2.84 1.16
CA VAL A 216 -22.21 4.12 1.70
C VAL A 216 -23.57 3.92 2.37
N GLY A 217 -23.77 4.56 3.53
CA GLY A 217 -24.99 4.49 4.33
C GLY A 217 -25.05 3.27 5.25
N GLN A 218 -24.03 2.41 5.25
CA GLN A 218 -24.00 1.26 6.13
C GLN A 218 -23.78 1.71 7.58
N ARG A 219 -24.74 1.39 8.45
CA ARG A 219 -24.58 1.51 9.90
C ARG A 219 -23.86 0.29 10.44
N MET A 220 -22.80 0.51 11.21
CA MET A 220 -22.00 -0.53 11.85
C MET A 220 -21.79 -0.20 13.32
N ARG A 221 -21.63 -1.22 14.15
CA ARG A 221 -21.29 -1.07 15.57
C ARG A 221 -19.82 -1.43 15.75
N PHE A 222 -19.06 -0.55 16.40
CA PHE A 222 -17.71 -0.84 16.83
C PHE A 222 -17.71 -1.61 18.16
N ASP A 223 -18.56 -1.17 19.10
CA ASP A 223 -18.81 -1.80 20.38
C ASP A 223 -20.26 -1.51 20.86
N GLU A 224 -20.54 -1.78 22.13
CA GLU A 224 -21.86 -1.55 22.71
C GLU A 224 -22.28 -0.07 22.69
N GLN A 225 -21.32 0.85 22.78
CA GLN A 225 -21.52 2.29 22.97
C GLN A 225 -21.27 3.10 21.69
N HIS A 226 -20.50 2.57 20.76
CA HIS A 226 -20.05 3.29 19.57
C HIS A 226 -20.60 2.64 18.30
N ALA A 227 -21.39 3.41 17.55
CA ALA A 227 -21.86 3.07 16.22
C ALA A 227 -21.46 4.17 15.23
N PHE A 228 -21.26 3.79 13.99
CA PHE A 228 -20.92 4.70 12.92
C PHE A 228 -21.70 4.36 11.64
N THR A 229 -21.83 5.37 10.79
CA THR A 229 -22.37 5.26 9.44
C THR A 229 -21.27 5.66 8.47
N THR A 230 -21.26 5.02 7.31
CA THR A 230 -20.31 5.33 6.24
C THR A 230 -20.92 6.36 5.29
N VAL A 231 -20.13 7.35 4.87
CA VAL A 231 -20.52 8.34 3.85
C VAL A 231 -19.41 8.46 2.82
N ALA A 232 -19.77 8.76 1.58
CA ALA A 232 -18.77 9.02 0.54
C ALA A 232 -17.89 10.20 0.98
N TYR A 233 -16.58 10.03 0.95
CA TYR A 233 -15.67 11.12 1.27
C TYR A 233 -15.69 12.18 0.16
N GLN A 234 -15.90 13.43 0.55
CA GLN A 234 -15.85 14.59 -0.34
C GLN A 234 -14.93 15.64 0.31
N PRO A 235 -13.69 15.80 -0.19
CA PRO A 235 -12.73 16.75 0.33
C PRO A 235 -13.32 18.15 0.46
N ASP A 236 -13.12 18.77 1.61
CA ASP A 236 -13.57 20.11 2.00
C ASP A 236 -15.09 20.33 1.98
N VAL A 237 -15.87 19.27 1.74
CA VAL A 237 -17.34 19.28 1.86
C VAL A 237 -17.77 18.64 3.17
N ASN A 238 -17.28 17.43 3.47
CA ASN A 238 -17.67 16.69 4.67
C ASN A 238 -16.50 16.29 5.58
N ALA A 239 -15.26 16.44 5.12
CA ALA A 239 -14.04 16.35 5.92
C ALA A 239 -12.91 17.10 5.21
N PRO A 240 -11.86 17.54 5.94
CA PRO A 240 -10.70 18.20 5.33
C PRO A 240 -10.07 17.39 4.21
N GLN A 241 -9.46 18.06 3.24
CA GLN A 241 -8.64 17.38 2.24
C GLN A 241 -7.51 16.56 2.87
N VAL A 242 -7.50 15.26 2.61
CA VAL A 242 -6.41 14.34 2.91
C VAL A 242 -5.77 13.85 1.62
N ASN A 243 -4.46 13.68 1.62
CA ASN A 243 -3.73 13.19 0.46
C ASN A 243 -3.89 11.67 0.34
N LEU A 244 -4.88 11.23 -0.44
CA LEU A 244 -5.14 9.83 -0.75
C LEU A 244 -4.75 9.54 -2.21
N ASN A 245 -4.17 8.36 -2.44
CA ASN A 245 -3.92 7.82 -3.79
C ASN A 245 -5.09 6.91 -4.23
N ASN A 246 -6.28 7.14 -3.68
CA ASN A 246 -7.46 6.29 -3.79
C ASN A 246 -8.75 7.07 -3.52
N ASP A 247 -9.92 6.48 -3.80
CA ASP A 247 -11.18 6.99 -3.26
C ASP A 247 -11.26 6.77 -1.74
N GLY A 248 -12.20 7.50 -1.11
CA GLY A 248 -12.32 7.54 0.35
C GLY A 248 -13.74 7.24 0.83
N LEU A 249 -13.83 6.64 2.01
CA LEU A 249 -15.07 6.46 2.76
C LEU A 249 -14.92 7.10 4.14
N LEU A 250 -15.74 8.10 4.42
CA LEU A 250 -15.74 8.80 5.70
C LEU A 250 -16.65 8.05 6.69
N ILE A 251 -16.13 7.85 7.89
CA ILE A 251 -16.81 7.20 9.01
C ILE A 251 -17.31 8.29 9.95
N VAL A 252 -18.64 8.39 10.11
CA VAL A 252 -19.30 9.38 10.97
C VAL A 252 -20.08 8.70 12.09
N PRO A 253 -20.18 9.29 13.29
CA PRO A 253 -21.05 8.76 14.35
C PRO A 253 -22.50 8.56 13.88
N ALA A 254 -23.16 7.50 14.35
CA ALA A 254 -24.53 7.08 13.96
C ALA A 254 -25.59 7.18 15.06
#